data_AF-A0A5N5PYN8-F1
#
_entry.id   AF-A0A5N5PYN8-F1
#
_cell.length_a   1.000
_cell.length_b   1.000
_cell.length_c   1.000
_cell.angle_alpha   90.00
_cell.angle_beta   90.00
_cell.angle_gamma   90.00
#
_symmetry.space_group_name_H-M   'P 1'
#
loop_
_entity.id
_entity.type
_entity.pdbx_description
1 polymer ?
#
loop_
_entity_poly.entity_id
_entity_poly.type
_entity_poly.pdbx_seq_one_letter_code
_entity_poly.pdbx_strand_id
1 'polypeptide(L)'
;MANQQQSPLFSLPLEIREAIYAYVFPNDIAVHVSLKQGSVAITRCLAPVSRGFLDGSERFPEDVLGDIPRKAIWMRRVQSSWGPHWKCEENAQRPAGNRKDPTGQATEDSEAITAILVVCRKIFTETCRVLSGKVVFHVTELDTLVHLAENASVAHRPVSPYAALSADARSIKNLAITLRLPLSFFLALEEYLGDATSFNAGAQRQHYPVAEGDCSLVGTWMGVWPALAAGLLSLQTLRVSVDHDDKQSWSLVHERALLSQITSCISPAKCPSLKEVAIELPKLHPKYESRLRHFTKGSPQPPAFARLGRQFRPCLFFEETNAQGTIDVVYQADFPTLVEVVEMHLDRGTRAPLEEFEQWEKAERTMFENGEDPLDIIGIQL
;
A
#
# COMPACT_ATOMS: atom_id res chain seq x y z
N MET A 1 13.66 40.77 -17.47
CA MET A 1 13.34 39.34 -17.35
C MET A 1 13.66 38.69 -18.68
N ALA A 2 14.64 37.77 -18.74
CA ALA A 2 14.95 37.06 -19.98
C ALA A 2 13.71 36.26 -20.43
N ASN A 3 13.36 36.34 -21.72
CA ASN A 3 12.23 35.60 -22.27
C ASN A 3 12.55 34.11 -22.19
N GLN A 4 11.71 33.31 -21.52
CA GLN A 4 11.93 31.87 -21.36
C GLN A 4 12.25 31.21 -22.71
N GLN A 5 11.66 31.68 -23.81
CA GLN A 5 11.89 31.15 -25.16
C GLN A 5 13.32 31.31 -25.69
N GLN A 6 14.17 32.11 -25.06
CA GLN A 6 15.57 32.30 -25.46
C GLN A 6 16.52 31.25 -24.87
N SER A 7 16.04 30.35 -23.99
CA SER A 7 16.87 29.26 -23.49
C SER A 7 17.21 28.27 -24.61
N PRO A 8 18.49 27.89 -24.78
CA PRO A 8 18.90 26.86 -25.74
C PRO A 8 18.13 25.56 -25.57
N LEU A 9 17.76 25.19 -24.34
CA LEU A 9 16.94 24.00 -24.08
C LEU A 9 15.64 24.01 -24.90
N PHE A 10 14.98 25.16 -25.03
CA PHE A 10 13.71 25.25 -25.78
C PHE A 10 13.86 25.41 -27.29
N SER A 11 15.08 25.57 -27.78
CA SER A 11 15.37 25.46 -29.22
C SER A 11 15.46 24.01 -29.69
N LEU A 12 15.59 23.05 -28.76
CA LEU A 12 15.61 21.62 -29.07
C LEU A 12 14.20 21.13 -29.43
N PRO A 13 14.08 20.12 -30.33
CA PRO A 13 12.82 19.42 -30.58
C PRO A 13 12.19 18.87 -29.29
N LEU A 14 10.86 18.76 -29.25
CA LEU A 14 10.14 18.30 -28.06
C LEU A 14 10.64 16.91 -27.63
N GLU A 15 10.89 16.02 -28.57
CA GLU A 15 11.33 14.64 -28.36
C GLU A 15 12.69 14.59 -27.64
N ILE A 16 13.62 15.48 -27.99
CA ILE A 16 14.92 15.58 -27.33
C ILE A 16 14.77 16.11 -25.91
N ARG A 17 13.88 17.08 -25.70
CA ARG A 17 13.62 17.65 -24.37
C ARG A 17 12.95 16.62 -23.48
N GLU A 18 11.99 15.86 -23.99
CA GLU A 18 11.37 14.73 -23.31
C GLU A 18 12.37 13.64 -22.97
N ALA A 19 13.32 13.33 -23.87
CA ALA A 19 14.41 12.41 -23.59
C ALA A 19 15.36 12.92 -22.48
N ILE A 20 15.67 14.23 -22.46
CA ILE A 20 16.46 14.85 -21.40
C ILE A 20 15.72 14.75 -20.06
N TYR A 21 14.44 15.13 -20.02
CA TYR A 21 13.63 15.01 -18.80
C TYR A 21 13.62 13.56 -18.33
N ALA A 22 13.31 12.63 -19.24
CA ALA A 22 13.32 11.19 -18.97
C ALA A 22 14.69 10.64 -18.52
N TYR A 23 15.81 11.28 -18.87
CA TYR A 23 17.13 10.88 -18.41
C TYR A 23 17.39 11.35 -16.97
N VAL A 24 16.91 12.53 -16.61
CA VAL A 24 17.05 13.04 -15.23
C VAL A 24 16.14 12.27 -14.26
N PHE A 25 15.09 11.65 -14.77
CA PHE A 25 14.17 10.84 -13.99
C PHE A 25 14.51 9.35 -14.12
N PRO A 26 14.97 8.65 -13.06
CA PRO A 26 15.09 7.20 -13.09
C PRO A 26 13.81 6.53 -13.61
N ASN A 27 13.95 5.43 -14.35
CA ASN A 27 12.78 4.72 -14.90
C ASN A 27 11.86 4.15 -13.82
N ASP A 28 12.34 4.04 -12.57
CA ASP A 28 11.64 3.43 -11.43
C ASP A 28 11.16 4.47 -10.39
N ILE A 29 10.93 5.72 -10.79
CA ILE A 29 10.37 6.71 -9.85
C ILE A 29 8.95 6.31 -9.47
N ALA A 30 8.75 6.04 -8.18
CA ALA A 30 7.45 6.05 -7.54
C ALA A 30 7.24 7.37 -6.79
N VAL A 31 6.02 7.89 -6.83
CA VAL A 31 5.60 9.06 -6.04
C VAL A 31 4.38 8.72 -5.24
N HIS A 32 4.34 9.14 -3.98
CA HIS A 32 3.12 9.12 -3.18
C HIS A 32 2.21 10.27 -3.57
N VAL A 33 0.94 9.96 -3.76
CA VAL A 33 -0.16 10.92 -3.85
C VAL A 33 -0.90 10.85 -2.52
N SER A 34 -1.09 11.99 -1.87
CA SER A 34 -1.78 12.12 -0.59
C SER A 34 -2.65 13.36 -0.57
N LEU A 35 -3.70 13.37 0.25
CA LEU A 35 -4.49 14.56 0.49
C LEU A 35 -3.97 15.33 1.71
N LYS A 36 -3.69 16.61 1.52
CA LYS A 36 -3.32 17.54 2.60
C LYS A 36 -4.18 18.76 2.54
N GLN A 37 -5.00 18.98 3.57
CA GLN A 37 -5.87 20.15 3.68
C GLN A 37 -6.74 20.33 2.42
N GLY A 38 -7.30 19.23 1.90
CA GLY A 38 -8.14 19.22 0.69
C GLY A 38 -7.38 19.40 -0.63
N SER A 39 -6.05 19.43 -0.61
CA SER A 39 -5.21 19.54 -1.81
C SER A 39 -4.35 18.30 -2.02
N VAL A 40 -4.18 17.91 -3.28
CA VAL A 40 -3.25 16.82 -3.63
C VAL A 40 -1.80 17.25 -3.38
N ALA A 41 -1.11 16.47 -2.56
CA ALA A 41 0.32 16.56 -2.33
C ALA A 41 1.02 15.35 -2.95
N ILE A 42 2.10 15.64 -3.68
CA ILE A 42 2.94 14.61 -4.30
C ILE A 42 4.32 14.65 -3.66
N THR A 43 4.78 13.50 -3.21
CA THR A 43 6.10 13.34 -2.60
C THR A 43 6.79 12.13 -3.20
N ARG A 44 8.11 12.20 -3.39
CA ARG A 44 8.88 11.03 -3.84
C ARG A 44 8.68 9.87 -2.86
N CYS A 45 8.46 8.67 -3.39
CA CYS A 45 8.52 7.46 -2.60
C CYS A 45 9.99 7.20 -2.24
N LEU A 46 10.27 7.10 -0.94
CA LEU A 46 11.62 6.80 -0.45
C LEU A 46 12.00 5.33 -0.65
N ALA A 47 11.07 4.51 -1.15
CA ALA A 47 11.09 3.05 -1.18
C ALA A 47 11.37 2.42 0.20
N PRO A 48 10.67 1.36 0.60
CA PRO A 48 11.19 0.53 1.68
C PRO A 48 12.53 -0.05 1.18
N VAL A 49 13.65 0.36 1.80
CA VAL A 49 15.02 0.01 1.39
C VAL A 49 15.33 -1.50 1.49
N SER A 50 14.40 -2.35 1.92
CA SER A 50 14.68 -3.75 2.18
C SER A 50 14.13 -4.68 1.09
N ARG A 51 15.05 -5.34 0.38
CA ARG A 51 14.80 -6.69 -0.14
C ARG A 51 14.84 -7.62 1.06
N GLY A 52 13.70 -8.17 1.49
CA GLY A 52 13.62 -9.08 2.63
C GLY A 52 12.27 -9.03 3.33
N PHE A 53 12.06 -9.95 4.27
CA PHE A 53 10.89 -9.94 5.15
C PHE A 53 10.89 -8.67 6.02
N LEU A 54 9.72 -8.03 6.11
CA LEU A 54 9.48 -6.85 6.93
C LEU A 54 8.54 -7.22 8.08
N ASP A 55 9.14 -7.78 9.13
CA ASP A 55 8.48 -8.17 10.39
C ASP A 55 7.95 -6.97 11.20
N GLY A 56 8.38 -5.76 10.87
CA GLY A 56 8.09 -4.53 11.62
C GLY A 56 9.25 -4.07 12.51
N SER A 57 10.32 -4.85 12.64
CA SER A 57 11.50 -4.48 13.43
C SER A 57 12.28 -3.36 12.74
N GLU A 58 12.19 -3.23 11.41
CA GLU A 58 12.80 -2.15 10.63
C GLU A 58 12.26 -0.77 11.01
N ARG A 59 11.15 -0.74 11.74
CA ARG A 59 10.48 0.47 12.21
C ARG A 59 11.10 0.96 13.52
N PHE A 60 11.89 0.12 14.20
CA PHE A 60 12.61 0.52 15.39
C PHE A 60 13.55 1.70 15.09
N PRO A 61 13.58 2.74 15.94
CA PRO A 61 14.35 3.92 15.62
C PRO A 61 15.77 3.80 16.19
N GLU A 62 16.70 3.30 15.36
CA GLU A 62 18.11 3.08 15.74
C GLU A 62 18.85 4.40 16.04
N ASP A 63 18.62 5.45 15.24
CA ASP A 63 19.42 6.70 15.23
C ASP A 63 18.75 7.91 15.91
N VAL A 64 17.92 7.73 16.94
CA VAL A 64 17.25 8.87 17.59
C VAL A 64 18.21 9.63 18.50
N LEU A 65 18.60 10.83 18.06
CA LEU A 65 19.12 11.91 18.89
C LEU A 65 17.96 12.85 19.27
N GLY A 66 17.61 12.94 20.56
CA GLY A 66 16.59 13.87 21.08
C GLY A 66 15.76 13.33 22.26
N ASP A 67 14.85 14.18 22.75
CA ASP A 67 14.04 13.94 23.96
C ASP A 67 12.76 13.10 23.73
N ILE A 68 12.41 12.77 22.49
CA ILE A 68 11.23 11.93 22.21
C ILE A 68 11.56 10.49 22.59
N PRO A 69 10.74 9.83 23.45
CA PRO A 69 10.97 8.44 23.81
C PRO A 69 11.00 7.55 22.56
N ARG A 70 12.06 6.74 22.39
CA ARG A 70 12.22 5.80 21.26
C ARG A 70 10.97 4.93 21.06
N LYS A 71 10.33 4.52 22.16
CA LYS A 71 9.08 3.76 22.16
C LYS A 71 7.95 4.50 21.43
N ALA A 72 7.78 5.80 21.64
CA ALA A 72 6.74 6.61 20.97
C ALA A 72 6.94 6.68 19.46
N ILE A 73 8.19 6.82 19.00
CA ILE A 73 8.52 6.80 17.57
C ILE A 73 8.25 5.42 16.97
N TRP A 74 8.66 4.35 17.67
CA TRP A 74 8.43 2.99 17.19
C TRP A 74 6.95 2.67 17.07
N MET A 75 6.16 2.99 18.12
CA MET A 75 4.71 2.80 18.14
C MET A 75 4.04 3.50 16.95
N ARG A 76 4.35 4.79 16.73
CA ARG A 76 3.82 5.54 15.58
C ARG A 76 4.13 4.86 14.24
N ARG A 77 5.36 4.38 14.05
CA ARG A 77 5.77 3.73 12.79
C ARG A 77 5.10 2.38 12.59
N VAL A 78 4.92 1.60 13.67
CA VAL A 78 4.17 0.34 13.62
C VAL A 78 2.70 0.60 13.27
N GLN A 79 2.11 1.70 13.76
CA GLN A 79 0.74 2.11 13.47
C GLN A 79 0.54 2.83 12.12
N SER A 80 1.61 3.09 11.37
CA SER A 80 1.54 3.69 10.04
C SER A 80 0.46 3.03 9.19
N SER A 81 -0.50 3.84 8.73
CA SER A 81 -1.52 3.43 7.75
C SER A 81 -0.93 3.24 6.36
N TRP A 82 0.27 3.80 6.11
CA TRP A 82 1.04 3.62 4.89
C TRP A 82 1.84 2.29 4.89
N GLY A 83 1.73 1.49 5.97
CA GLY A 83 2.32 0.15 6.07
C GLY A 83 3.84 0.17 5.85
N PRO A 84 4.38 -0.58 4.87
CA PRO A 84 5.82 -0.60 4.57
C PRO A 84 6.38 0.76 4.10
N HIS A 85 5.51 1.72 3.76
CA HIS A 85 5.88 3.09 3.36
C HIS A 85 5.87 4.08 4.54
N TRP A 86 5.97 3.62 5.79
CA TRP A 86 5.99 4.46 6.99
C TRP A 86 7.03 5.59 6.94
N LYS A 87 8.21 5.38 6.32
CA LYS A 87 9.23 6.44 6.13
C LYS A 87 8.70 7.57 5.26
N CYS A 88 7.91 7.23 4.23
CA CYS A 88 7.30 8.19 3.33
C CYS A 88 6.20 8.98 4.06
N GLU A 89 5.43 8.32 4.93
CA GLU A 89 4.45 8.97 5.79
C GLU A 89 5.11 9.99 6.74
N GLU A 90 6.18 9.59 7.44
CA GLU A 90 6.95 10.48 8.31
C GLU A 90 7.49 11.69 7.53
N ASN A 91 8.02 11.47 6.33
CA ASN A 91 8.52 12.55 5.48
C ASN A 91 7.38 13.47 4.98
N ALA A 92 6.22 12.90 4.66
CA ALA A 92 5.06 13.65 4.24
C ALA A 92 4.55 14.57 5.37
N GLN A 93 4.59 14.13 6.63
CA GLN A 93 4.14 14.90 7.78
C GLN A 93 5.10 16.03 8.20
N ARG A 94 6.35 16.04 7.69
CA ARG A 94 7.33 17.08 8.05
C ARG A 94 6.99 18.45 7.46
N PRO A 95 7.14 19.54 8.24
CA PRO A 95 7.07 20.90 7.73
C PRO A 95 8.06 21.10 6.58
N ALA A 96 7.66 21.85 5.55
CA ALA A 96 8.44 22.03 4.32
C ALA A 96 9.87 22.56 4.55
N GLY A 97 10.14 23.25 5.67
CA GLY A 97 11.46 23.79 6.02
C GLY A 97 12.38 22.84 6.80
N ASN A 98 11.91 21.67 7.24
CA ASN A 98 12.67 20.71 8.07
C ASN A 98 12.80 19.32 7.43
N ARG A 99 12.64 19.23 6.10
CA ARG A 99 12.83 17.99 5.34
C ARG A 99 14.32 17.69 5.15
N LYS A 100 15.03 17.40 6.24
CA LYS A 100 16.33 16.72 6.19
C LYS A 100 16.12 15.26 6.46
N ASP A 101 16.53 14.39 5.54
CA ASP A 101 16.50 12.94 5.73
C ASP A 101 17.17 12.58 7.08
N PRO A 102 16.56 11.77 7.95
CA PRO A 102 17.20 11.33 9.20
C PRO A 102 18.48 10.52 8.97
N THR A 103 18.72 10.02 7.75
CA THR A 103 19.94 9.29 7.39
C THR A 103 21.07 10.17 6.83
N GLY A 104 20.84 11.50 6.68
CA GLY A 104 21.83 12.41 6.08
C GLY A 104 22.11 12.17 4.59
N GLN A 105 21.60 11.08 4.02
CA GLN A 105 21.57 10.84 2.58
C GLN A 105 20.36 11.55 2.00
N ALA A 106 20.46 12.86 1.83
CA ALA A 106 19.68 13.50 0.78
C ALA A 106 20.06 12.77 -0.51
N THR A 107 19.20 11.89 -1.00
CA THR A 107 19.39 11.32 -2.33
C THR A 107 19.42 12.51 -3.28
N GLU A 108 20.58 12.80 -3.89
CA GLU A 108 20.81 13.93 -4.80
C GLU A 108 19.67 14.06 -5.84
N ASP A 109 19.06 12.92 -6.19
CA ASP A 109 17.90 12.81 -7.08
C ASP A 109 16.60 13.51 -6.59
N SER A 110 16.32 13.56 -5.28
CA SER A 110 15.08 14.17 -4.76
C SER A 110 15.10 15.70 -4.85
N GLU A 111 16.29 16.28 -4.64
CA GLU A 111 16.53 17.70 -4.89
C GLU A 111 16.48 18.01 -6.39
N ALA A 112 17.02 17.13 -7.24
CA ALA A 112 16.97 17.28 -8.70
C ALA A 112 15.54 17.29 -9.26
N ILE A 113 14.66 16.39 -8.81
CA ILE A 113 13.24 16.37 -9.25
C ILE A 113 12.53 17.66 -8.85
N THR A 114 12.69 18.07 -7.58
CA THR A 114 12.05 19.28 -7.07
C THR A 114 12.59 20.51 -7.79
N ALA A 115 13.89 20.58 -8.04
CA ALA A 115 14.55 21.65 -8.77
C ALA A 115 13.99 21.79 -10.20
N ILE A 116 13.83 20.68 -10.94
CA ILE A 116 13.27 20.70 -12.30
C ILE A 116 11.83 21.22 -12.32
N LEU A 117 11.00 20.80 -11.35
CA LEU A 117 9.60 21.20 -11.28
C LEU A 117 9.44 22.70 -10.97
N VAL A 118 10.43 23.36 -10.38
CA VAL A 118 10.35 24.79 -10.03
C VAL A 118 11.11 25.72 -10.97
N VAL A 119 11.80 25.21 -12.01
CA VAL A 119 12.59 26.05 -12.95
C VAL A 119 11.72 27.07 -13.68
N CYS A 120 10.70 26.59 -14.38
CA CYS A 120 9.72 27.45 -15.07
C CYS A 120 8.48 26.68 -15.48
N ARG A 121 7.39 27.39 -15.78
CA ARG A 121 6.09 26.81 -16.17
C ARG A 121 6.18 25.84 -17.36
N LYS A 122 7.04 26.12 -18.35
CA LYS A 122 7.17 25.28 -19.55
C LYS A 122 7.87 23.95 -19.24
N ILE A 123 9.03 23.98 -18.59
CA ILE A 123 9.73 22.76 -18.12
C ILE A 123 8.81 21.97 -17.21
N PHE A 124 8.16 22.65 -16.28
CA PHE A 124 7.21 22.04 -15.37
C PHE A 124 6.11 21.25 -16.10
N THR A 125 5.43 21.87 -17.08
CA THR A 125 4.33 21.22 -17.83
C THR A 125 4.83 20.02 -18.64
N GLU A 126 5.98 20.15 -19.31
CA GLU A 126 6.53 19.08 -20.13
C GLU A 126 7.08 17.93 -19.29
N THR A 127 7.73 18.24 -18.16
CA THR A 127 8.16 17.28 -17.16
C THR A 127 6.96 16.51 -16.61
N CYS A 128 5.87 17.19 -16.27
CA CYS A 128 4.65 16.51 -15.79
C CYS A 128 4.09 15.52 -16.81
N ARG A 129 4.14 15.86 -18.11
CA ARG A 129 3.72 14.96 -19.19
C ARG A 129 4.62 13.73 -19.31
N VAL A 130 5.93 13.90 -19.19
CA VAL A 130 6.89 12.77 -19.21
C VAL A 130 6.69 11.88 -17.98
N LEU A 131 6.49 12.49 -16.81
CA LEU A 131 6.31 11.79 -15.55
C LEU A 131 5.00 11.00 -15.51
N SER A 132 3.87 11.56 -15.97
CA SER A 132 2.57 10.85 -15.92
C SER A 132 2.57 9.54 -16.72
N GLY A 133 3.42 9.44 -17.74
CA GLY A 133 3.58 8.22 -18.54
C GLY A 133 4.53 7.17 -17.98
N LYS A 134 5.39 7.52 -17.01
CA LYS A 134 6.47 6.65 -16.51
C LYS A 134 6.41 6.37 -15.01
N VAL A 135 5.92 7.32 -14.23
CA VAL A 135 5.90 7.26 -12.77
C VAL A 135 4.83 6.27 -12.30
N VAL A 136 5.16 5.56 -11.22
CA VAL A 136 4.17 4.83 -10.43
C VAL A 136 3.57 5.78 -9.41
N PHE A 137 2.28 6.04 -9.54
CA PHE A 137 1.52 6.81 -8.55
C PHE A 137 1.12 5.87 -7.43
N HIS A 138 1.64 6.09 -6.24
CA HIS A 138 1.36 5.30 -5.06
C HIS A 138 0.34 6.01 -4.18
N VAL A 139 -0.79 5.37 -3.95
CA VAL A 139 -1.84 5.85 -3.05
C VAL A 139 -1.92 4.93 -1.85
N THR A 140 -1.95 5.51 -0.65
CA THR A 140 -1.97 4.77 0.62
C THR A 140 -3.25 4.97 1.43
N GLU A 141 -4.16 5.80 0.94
CA GLU A 141 -5.37 6.23 1.66
C GLU A 141 -6.59 6.13 0.75
N LEU A 142 -7.70 5.62 1.29
CA LEU A 142 -8.94 5.44 0.54
C LEU A 142 -9.54 6.79 0.08
N ASP A 143 -9.50 7.82 0.92
CA ASP A 143 -9.98 9.17 0.58
C ASP A 143 -9.19 9.78 -0.58
N THR A 144 -7.88 9.51 -0.64
CA THR A 144 -7.05 9.95 -1.77
C THR A 144 -7.49 9.26 -3.07
N LEU A 145 -7.90 7.99 -3.03
CA LEU A 145 -8.46 7.30 -4.19
C LEU A 145 -9.79 7.89 -4.64
N VAL A 146 -10.67 8.23 -3.69
CA VAL A 146 -11.95 8.91 -3.98
C VAL A 146 -11.69 10.22 -4.70
N HIS A 147 -10.81 11.06 -4.16
CA HIS A 147 -10.47 12.33 -4.76
C HIS A 147 -9.82 12.18 -6.15
N LEU A 148 -9.00 11.15 -6.36
CA LEU A 148 -8.44 10.84 -7.68
C LEU A 148 -9.54 10.46 -8.68
N ALA A 149 -10.53 9.67 -8.25
CA ALA A 149 -11.63 9.24 -9.09
C ALA A 149 -12.57 10.42 -9.46
N GLU A 150 -12.85 11.31 -8.51
CA GLU A 150 -13.65 12.52 -8.73
C GLU A 150 -12.96 13.49 -9.71
N ASN A 151 -11.66 13.75 -9.52
CA ASN A 151 -10.90 14.64 -10.41
C ASN A 151 -10.65 14.03 -11.80
N ALA A 152 -10.71 12.72 -11.95
CA ALA A 152 -10.67 12.09 -13.26
C ALA A 152 -11.96 12.35 -14.07
N SER A 153 -13.07 12.59 -13.36
CA SER A 153 -14.39 12.81 -13.95
C SER A 153 -14.64 14.28 -14.34
N VAL A 154 -13.97 15.23 -13.68
CA VAL A 154 -14.20 16.67 -13.89
C VAL A 154 -12.95 17.36 -14.47
N ALA A 155 -13.11 18.07 -15.58
CA ALA A 155 -12.05 18.89 -16.16
C ALA A 155 -11.79 20.16 -15.33
N HIS A 156 -11.18 20.03 -14.16
CA HIS A 156 -10.82 21.17 -13.31
C HIS A 156 -9.44 21.76 -13.68
N ARG A 157 -9.33 23.09 -13.61
CA ARG A 157 -8.05 23.80 -13.75
C ARG A 157 -7.24 23.62 -12.46
N PRO A 158 -5.96 23.22 -12.52
CA PRO A 158 -5.13 23.04 -11.33
C PRO A 158 -4.84 24.38 -10.63
N VAL A 159 -5.07 24.41 -9.31
CA VAL A 159 -4.83 25.58 -8.43
C VAL A 159 -3.42 25.56 -7.82
N SER A 160 -2.75 24.40 -7.81
CA SER A 160 -1.39 24.22 -7.30
C SER A 160 -0.41 23.88 -8.43
N PRO A 161 0.86 24.34 -8.38
CA PRO A 161 1.87 23.88 -9.33
C PRO A 161 1.95 22.36 -9.31
N TYR A 162 2.05 21.69 -8.16
CA TYR A 162 2.08 20.21 -8.11
C TYR A 162 0.77 19.54 -8.52
N ALA A 163 -0.35 20.29 -8.57
CA ALA A 163 -1.59 19.73 -9.09
C ALA A 163 -1.48 19.38 -10.57
N ALA A 164 -0.54 19.87 -11.37
CA ALA A 164 -0.46 19.44 -12.78
C ALA A 164 0.03 17.98 -12.97
N LEU A 165 0.69 17.38 -11.97
CA LEU A 165 1.01 15.95 -11.95
C LEU A 165 -0.23 15.09 -11.61
N SER A 166 -1.24 15.68 -10.94
CA SER A 166 -2.53 15.03 -10.64
C SER A 166 -3.71 15.58 -11.48
N ALA A 167 -3.50 16.65 -12.25
CA ALA A 167 -4.56 17.46 -12.87
C ALA A 167 -5.25 16.76 -14.03
N ASP A 168 -4.60 15.73 -14.55
CA ASP A 168 -5.24 14.81 -15.47
C ASP A 168 -5.00 13.41 -14.95
N ALA A 169 -5.73 13.02 -13.91
CA ALA A 169 -5.78 11.65 -13.41
C ALA A 169 -6.01 10.65 -14.58
N ARG A 170 -6.70 11.07 -15.66
CA ARG A 170 -6.87 10.31 -16.90
C ARG A 170 -5.55 9.92 -17.59
N SER A 171 -4.46 10.62 -17.32
CA SER A 171 -3.12 10.34 -17.87
C SER A 171 -2.31 9.35 -17.03
N ILE A 172 -2.79 8.96 -15.84
CA ILE A 172 -2.14 7.97 -14.98
C ILE A 172 -2.12 6.62 -15.69
N LYS A 173 -0.92 6.09 -15.92
CA LYS A 173 -0.71 4.77 -16.53
C LYS A 173 -0.39 3.69 -15.52
N ASN A 174 0.29 4.03 -14.43
CA ASN A 174 0.74 3.08 -13.42
C ASN A 174 0.26 3.53 -12.04
N LEU A 175 -0.64 2.75 -11.44
CA LEU A 175 -1.20 3.01 -10.12
C LEU A 175 -0.81 1.87 -9.18
N ALA A 176 -0.19 2.21 -8.06
CA ALA A 176 0.03 1.32 -6.94
C ALA A 176 -0.84 1.79 -5.77
N ILE A 177 -1.51 0.85 -5.11
CA ILE A 177 -2.40 1.09 -3.99
C ILE A 177 -1.92 0.21 -2.84
N THR A 178 -1.68 0.80 -1.67
CA THR A 178 -1.37 0.05 -0.44
C THR A 178 -2.32 0.52 0.65
N LEU A 179 -3.28 -0.31 1.02
CA LEU A 179 -4.29 0.05 2.01
C LEU A 179 -4.13 -0.84 3.24
N ARG A 180 -3.99 -0.20 4.41
CA ARG A 180 -4.12 -0.85 5.70
C ARG A 180 -5.38 -0.33 6.38
N LEU A 181 -6.41 -1.17 6.44
CA LEU A 181 -7.75 -0.78 6.92
C LEU A 181 -8.09 -1.49 8.23
N PRO A 182 -9.04 -0.99 9.03
CA PRO A 182 -9.52 -1.70 10.22
C PRO A 182 -10.00 -3.12 9.90
N LEU A 183 -9.72 -4.10 10.76
CA LEU A 183 -10.27 -5.46 10.57
C LEU A 183 -11.81 -5.45 10.52
N SER A 184 -12.45 -4.59 11.32
CA SER A 184 -13.90 -4.41 11.35
C SER A 184 -14.49 -4.05 9.99
N PHE A 185 -13.77 -3.27 9.17
CA PHE A 185 -14.19 -2.96 7.80
C PHE A 185 -14.31 -4.23 6.94
N PHE A 186 -13.38 -5.18 7.04
CA PHE A 186 -13.42 -6.42 6.24
C PHE A 186 -14.57 -7.32 6.67
N LEU A 187 -14.86 -7.38 7.96
CA LEU A 187 -16.02 -8.11 8.50
C LEU A 187 -17.33 -7.47 8.02
N ALA A 188 -17.43 -6.15 8.09
CA ALA A 188 -18.60 -5.41 7.60
C ALA A 188 -18.79 -5.56 6.07
N LEU A 189 -17.69 -5.62 5.30
CA LEU A 189 -17.75 -5.86 3.85
C LEU A 189 -18.33 -7.24 3.51
N GLU A 190 -17.97 -8.27 4.29
CA GLU A 190 -18.52 -9.61 4.13
C GLU A 190 -20.02 -9.64 4.45
N GLU A 191 -20.45 -8.98 5.51
CA GLU A 191 -21.88 -8.87 5.85
C GLU A 191 -22.67 -8.14 4.76
N TYR A 192 -22.15 -7.00 4.28
CA TYR A 192 -22.78 -6.21 3.22
C TYR A 192 -22.99 -7.03 1.93
N LEU A 193 -21.98 -7.80 1.52
CA LEU A 193 -22.06 -8.64 0.31
C LEU A 193 -22.87 -9.92 0.55
N GLY A 194 -22.85 -10.43 1.77
CA GLY A 194 -23.69 -11.54 2.22
C GLY A 194 -25.17 -11.18 2.14
N ASP A 195 -25.58 -10.02 2.64
CA ASP A 195 -26.98 -9.59 2.65
C ASP A 195 -27.48 -9.26 1.24
N ALA A 196 -26.61 -8.76 0.34
CA ALA A 196 -26.93 -8.59 -1.07
C ALA A 196 -27.20 -9.92 -1.81
N THR A 197 -26.70 -11.04 -1.28
CA THR A 197 -26.83 -12.38 -1.90
C THR A 197 -27.76 -13.33 -1.14
N SER A 198 -28.16 -13.00 0.09
CA SER A 198 -28.96 -13.87 0.95
C SER A 198 -30.36 -13.30 1.27
N PHE A 199 -31.28 -13.49 0.32
CA PHE A 199 -32.70 -13.64 0.63
C PHE A 199 -33.04 -15.04 1.18
N ASN A 200 -32.09 -15.97 1.25
CA ASN A 200 -32.29 -17.33 1.79
C ASN A 200 -30.96 -17.99 2.17
N ALA A 201 -30.53 -17.92 3.44
CA ALA A 201 -29.69 -18.97 4.07
C ALA A 201 -29.51 -18.70 5.58
N GLY A 202 -30.24 -19.45 6.41
CA GLY A 202 -30.13 -19.43 7.87
C GLY A 202 -28.93 -20.21 8.39
N ALA A 203 -27.74 -19.61 8.37
CA ALA A 203 -26.61 -20.05 9.18
C ALA A 203 -26.35 -19.03 10.29
N GLN A 204 -26.20 -19.49 11.54
CA GLN A 204 -25.86 -18.67 12.70
C GLN A 204 -24.54 -17.91 12.42
N ARG A 205 -24.65 -16.62 12.07
CA ARG A 205 -23.51 -15.71 11.93
C ARG A 205 -23.13 -15.19 13.33
N GLN A 206 -21.85 -15.20 13.66
CA GLN A 206 -21.33 -14.43 14.80
C GLN A 206 -21.53 -12.96 14.47
N HIS A 207 -22.43 -12.29 15.20
CA HIS A 207 -22.74 -10.88 14.99
C HIS A 207 -21.65 -10.05 15.66
N TYR A 208 -20.78 -9.44 14.87
CA TYR A 208 -19.86 -8.42 15.35
C TYR A 208 -20.56 -7.07 15.23
N PRO A 209 -20.54 -6.21 16.27
CA PRO A 209 -21.14 -4.89 16.16
C PRO A 209 -20.36 -4.06 15.12
N VAL A 210 -21.00 -3.76 13.99
CA VAL A 210 -20.46 -2.86 12.96
C VAL A 210 -20.45 -1.43 13.52
N ALA A 211 -19.30 -0.79 13.57
CA ALA A 211 -19.22 0.61 13.98
C ALA A 211 -19.78 1.52 12.87
N GLU A 212 -20.41 2.65 13.23
CA GLU A 212 -20.98 3.60 12.25
C GLU A 212 -19.96 4.06 11.18
N GLY A 213 -18.67 4.16 11.56
CA GLY A 213 -17.59 4.51 10.64
C GLY A 213 -17.33 3.45 9.56
N ASP A 214 -17.52 2.16 9.88
CA ASP A 214 -17.25 1.05 8.95
C ASP A 214 -18.25 1.00 7.80
N CYS A 215 -19.53 1.31 8.06
CA CYS A 215 -20.54 1.42 7.00
C CYS A 215 -20.16 2.49 5.95
N SER A 216 -19.58 3.60 6.40
CA SER A 216 -19.08 4.65 5.50
C SER A 216 -17.91 4.15 4.65
N LEU A 217 -16.95 3.43 5.25
CA LEU A 217 -15.80 2.86 4.55
C LEU A 217 -16.20 1.80 3.52
N VAL A 218 -17.16 0.93 3.85
CA VAL A 218 -17.74 -0.04 2.90
C VAL A 218 -18.38 0.69 1.71
N GLY A 219 -19.18 1.72 1.96
CA GLY A 219 -19.76 2.56 0.91
C GLY A 219 -18.70 3.17 0.00
N THR A 220 -17.65 3.77 0.60
CA THR A 220 -16.51 4.34 -0.13
C THR A 220 -15.77 3.29 -0.95
N TRP A 221 -15.49 2.12 -0.38
CA TRP A 221 -14.86 1.01 -1.07
C TRP A 221 -15.68 0.56 -2.28
N MET A 222 -17.00 0.43 -2.13
CA MET A 222 -17.86 0.02 -3.24
C MET A 222 -17.91 1.07 -4.35
N GLY A 223 -17.91 2.36 -4.00
CA GLY A 223 -17.99 3.47 -4.96
C GLY A 223 -16.69 3.77 -5.71
N VAL A 224 -15.53 3.60 -5.07
CA VAL A 224 -14.25 4.05 -5.62
C VAL A 224 -13.82 3.25 -6.86
N TRP A 225 -14.04 1.93 -6.89
CA TRP A 225 -13.56 1.10 -8.00
C TRP A 225 -14.25 1.38 -9.34
N PRO A 226 -15.59 1.47 -9.42
CA PRO A 226 -16.27 1.93 -10.63
C PRO A 226 -15.83 3.32 -11.07
N ALA A 227 -15.64 4.25 -10.12
CA ALA A 227 -15.24 5.62 -10.42
C ALA A 227 -13.81 5.69 -10.98
N LEU A 228 -12.88 4.91 -10.41
CA LEU A 228 -11.52 4.74 -10.96
C LEU A 228 -11.54 4.10 -12.35
N ALA A 229 -12.38 3.10 -12.57
CA ALA A 229 -12.52 2.44 -13.87
C ALA A 229 -12.96 3.44 -14.96
N ALA A 230 -13.92 4.32 -14.63
CA ALA A 230 -14.41 5.35 -15.54
C ALA A 230 -13.42 6.50 -15.75
N GLY A 231 -12.68 6.86 -14.69
CA GLY A 231 -11.77 8.00 -14.69
C GLY A 231 -10.38 7.72 -15.26
N LEU A 232 -9.82 6.52 -15.04
CA LEU A 232 -8.42 6.22 -15.37
C LEU A 232 -8.30 5.45 -16.70
N LEU A 233 -8.75 6.06 -17.79
CA LEU A 233 -8.82 5.40 -19.12
C LEU A 233 -7.45 5.02 -19.70
N SER A 234 -6.37 5.71 -19.28
CA SER A 234 -5.00 5.39 -19.68
C SER A 234 -4.31 4.38 -18.78
N LEU A 235 -4.99 3.85 -17.75
CA LEU A 235 -4.41 2.91 -16.79
C LEU A 235 -3.93 1.65 -17.51
N GLN A 236 -2.65 1.34 -17.36
CA GLN A 236 -1.99 0.17 -17.94
C GLN A 236 -1.62 -0.85 -16.87
N THR A 237 -1.19 -0.36 -15.70
CA THR A 237 -0.74 -1.21 -14.61
C THR A 237 -1.46 -0.81 -13.33
N LEU A 238 -2.11 -1.78 -12.69
CA LEU A 238 -2.69 -1.64 -11.37
C LEU A 238 -2.01 -2.63 -10.42
N ARG A 239 -1.43 -2.14 -9.32
CA ARG A 239 -0.94 -2.95 -8.22
C ARG A 239 -1.72 -2.62 -6.96
N VAL A 240 -2.31 -3.62 -6.31
CA VAL A 240 -3.11 -3.43 -5.10
C VAL A 240 -2.55 -4.32 -4.01
N SER A 241 -2.12 -3.73 -2.91
CA SER A 241 -1.75 -4.42 -1.68
C SER A 241 -2.73 -4.01 -0.58
N VAL A 242 -3.32 -4.99 0.10
CA VAL A 242 -4.31 -4.76 1.15
C VAL A 242 -3.91 -5.56 2.38
N ASP A 243 -4.00 -4.94 3.55
CA ASP A 243 -3.80 -5.56 4.85
C ASP A 243 -4.78 -4.95 5.86
N HIS A 244 -4.90 -5.54 7.04
CA HIS A 244 -5.59 -4.92 8.17
C HIS A 244 -4.62 -4.48 9.29
N ASP A 245 -5.13 -3.69 10.23
CA ASP A 245 -4.35 -3.17 11.36
C ASP A 245 -4.28 -4.09 12.57
N ASP A 246 -5.24 -5.00 12.72
CA ASP A 246 -5.37 -5.92 13.86
C ASP A 246 -4.32 -7.05 13.90
N LYS A 247 -3.91 -7.54 15.07
CA LYS A 247 -2.96 -8.65 15.24
C LYS A 247 -3.49 -10.03 14.84
N GLN A 248 -4.80 -10.18 14.67
CA GLN A 248 -5.44 -11.43 14.25
C GLN A 248 -4.97 -11.89 12.86
N SER A 249 -5.21 -13.15 12.52
CA SER A 249 -4.78 -13.72 11.24
C SER A 249 -5.53 -13.11 10.06
N TRP A 250 -4.82 -12.86 8.96
CA TRP A 250 -5.42 -12.45 7.68
C TRP A 250 -6.45 -13.45 7.17
N SER A 251 -6.38 -14.73 7.56
CA SER A 251 -7.37 -15.75 7.23
C SER A 251 -8.79 -15.46 7.73
N LEU A 252 -9.00 -14.42 8.55
CA LEU A 252 -10.34 -13.93 8.89
C LEU A 252 -11.01 -13.17 7.74
N VAL A 253 -10.24 -12.66 6.77
CA VAL A 253 -10.75 -11.82 5.68
C VAL A 253 -11.29 -12.68 4.53
N HIS A 254 -12.52 -12.40 4.09
CA HIS A 254 -13.11 -13.03 2.92
C HIS A 254 -12.52 -12.48 1.60
N GLU A 255 -11.32 -12.93 1.23
CA GLU A 255 -10.56 -12.46 0.06
C GLU A 255 -11.35 -12.44 -1.24
N ARG A 256 -12.19 -13.45 -1.49
CA ARG A 256 -12.97 -13.54 -2.73
C ARG A 256 -14.00 -12.42 -2.83
N ALA A 257 -14.59 -12.02 -1.71
CA ALA A 257 -15.57 -10.94 -1.63
C ALA A 257 -14.85 -9.61 -1.85
N LEU A 258 -13.72 -9.40 -1.15
CA LEU A 258 -12.84 -8.25 -1.32
C LEU A 258 -12.42 -8.05 -2.80
N LEU A 259 -11.90 -9.09 -3.45
CA LEU A 259 -11.38 -8.99 -4.82
C LEU A 259 -12.46 -8.99 -5.89
N SER A 260 -13.65 -9.54 -5.62
CA SER A 260 -14.75 -9.54 -6.59
C SER A 260 -15.16 -8.13 -7.01
N GLN A 261 -15.14 -7.17 -6.06
CA GLN A 261 -15.47 -5.78 -6.36
C GLN A 261 -14.41 -5.12 -7.24
N ILE A 262 -13.13 -5.29 -6.90
CA ILE A 262 -12.01 -4.72 -7.65
C ILE A 262 -12.02 -5.26 -9.08
N THR A 263 -12.07 -6.59 -9.23
CA THR A 263 -11.91 -7.26 -10.52
C THR A 263 -13.16 -7.15 -11.41
N SER A 264 -14.35 -7.00 -10.84
CA SER A 264 -15.55 -6.72 -11.63
C SER A 264 -15.57 -5.30 -12.19
N CYS A 265 -14.93 -4.34 -11.52
CA CYS A 265 -14.87 -2.94 -11.92
C CYS A 265 -13.67 -2.63 -12.82
N ILE A 266 -12.47 -3.09 -12.45
CA ILE A 266 -11.24 -2.92 -13.20
C ILE A 266 -10.97 -4.20 -13.97
N SER A 267 -11.32 -4.19 -15.25
CA SER A 267 -11.10 -5.31 -16.17
C SER A 267 -10.72 -4.81 -17.56
N PRO A 268 -10.11 -5.64 -18.42
CA PRO A 268 -9.78 -5.23 -19.79
C PRO A 268 -10.99 -4.75 -20.62
N ALA A 269 -12.20 -5.21 -20.28
CA ALA A 269 -13.43 -4.76 -20.94
C ALA A 269 -13.82 -3.33 -20.57
N LYS A 270 -13.53 -2.90 -19.33
CA LYS A 270 -13.86 -1.56 -18.81
C LYS A 270 -12.69 -0.59 -18.91
N CYS A 271 -11.46 -1.11 -18.91
CA CYS A 271 -10.21 -0.35 -19.00
C CYS A 271 -9.38 -0.89 -20.18
N PRO A 272 -9.58 -0.40 -21.41
CA PRO A 272 -8.97 -0.98 -22.62
C PRO A 272 -7.44 -0.92 -22.66
N SER A 273 -6.85 0.04 -21.94
CA SER A 273 -5.40 0.22 -21.85
C SER A 273 -4.72 -0.73 -20.86
N LEU A 274 -5.50 -1.48 -20.07
CA LEU A 274 -5.04 -2.29 -18.96
C LEU A 274 -4.26 -3.51 -19.46
N LYS A 275 -3.02 -3.64 -18.98
CA LYS A 275 -2.07 -4.70 -19.34
C LYS A 275 -1.78 -5.63 -18.18
N GLU A 276 -1.65 -5.08 -16.98
CA GLU A 276 -1.29 -5.84 -15.79
C GLU A 276 -2.15 -5.41 -14.60
N VAL A 277 -2.73 -6.40 -13.90
CA VAL A 277 -3.29 -6.24 -12.57
C VAL A 277 -2.57 -7.22 -11.65
N ALA A 278 -1.90 -6.69 -10.63
CA ALA A 278 -1.28 -7.47 -9.58
C ALA A 278 -1.94 -7.16 -8.24
N ILE A 279 -2.29 -8.20 -7.50
CA ILE A 279 -2.94 -8.10 -6.20
C ILE A 279 -2.05 -8.85 -5.21
N GLU A 280 -1.54 -8.15 -4.20
CA GLU A 280 -0.66 -8.71 -3.17
C GLU A 280 -1.43 -8.77 -1.86
N LEU A 281 -1.76 -9.99 -1.41
CA LEU A 281 -2.45 -10.23 -0.14
C LEU A 281 -1.51 -10.91 0.87
N PRO A 282 -1.72 -10.76 2.18
CA PRO A 282 -1.00 -11.54 3.17
C PRO A 282 -1.15 -13.06 2.95
N LYS A 283 -0.15 -13.82 3.42
CA LYS A 283 -0.22 -15.29 3.42
C LYS A 283 -1.32 -15.76 4.37
N LEU A 284 -1.99 -16.84 3.97
CA LEU A 284 -3.05 -17.45 4.76
C LEU A 284 -2.47 -18.47 5.73
N HIS A 285 -2.94 -18.42 6.97
CA HIS A 285 -2.71 -19.46 7.95
C HIS A 285 -3.45 -20.76 7.55
N PRO A 286 -2.76 -21.91 7.38
CA PRO A 286 -3.35 -23.17 6.88
C PRO A 286 -4.51 -23.71 7.72
N LYS A 287 -4.47 -23.51 9.04
CA LYS A 287 -5.56 -23.91 9.96
C LYS A 287 -6.90 -23.20 9.71
N TYR A 288 -6.86 -21.98 9.19
CA TYR A 288 -8.04 -21.11 9.07
C TYR A 288 -8.44 -20.86 7.61
N GLU A 289 -7.67 -21.37 6.64
CA GLU A 289 -7.99 -21.15 5.24
C GLU A 289 -9.22 -21.93 4.78
N SER A 290 -10.06 -21.31 3.96
CA SER A 290 -11.28 -21.92 3.42
C SER A 290 -11.38 -21.70 1.92
N ARG A 291 -11.67 -22.77 1.16
CA ARG A 291 -11.89 -22.70 -0.30
C ARG A 291 -13.06 -21.80 -0.71
N LEU A 292 -14.00 -21.58 0.19
CA LEU A 292 -15.19 -20.74 -0.06
C LEU A 292 -14.88 -19.25 0.10
N ARG A 293 -13.95 -18.89 1.00
CA ARG A 293 -13.64 -17.51 1.36
C ARG A 293 -12.34 -17.01 0.71
N HIS A 294 -11.38 -17.90 0.51
CA HIS A 294 -10.01 -17.58 0.11
C HIS A 294 -9.60 -18.19 -1.22
N PHE A 295 -8.52 -17.65 -1.79
CA PHE A 295 -7.88 -18.20 -2.99
C PHE A 295 -6.79 -19.20 -2.61
N THR A 296 -7.19 -20.46 -2.46
CA THR A 296 -6.32 -21.61 -2.15
C THR A 296 -6.28 -22.63 -3.30
N LYS A 297 -5.40 -23.65 -3.19
CA LYS A 297 -5.30 -24.73 -4.18
C LYS A 297 -6.63 -25.49 -4.27
N GLY A 298 -7.20 -25.55 -5.47
CA GLY A 298 -8.50 -26.20 -5.73
C GLY A 298 -9.73 -25.32 -5.48
N SER A 299 -9.55 -24.04 -5.14
CA SER A 299 -10.62 -23.04 -5.17
C SER A 299 -10.72 -22.36 -6.55
N PRO A 300 -11.87 -21.76 -6.92
CA PRO A 300 -11.96 -20.91 -8.10
C PRO A 300 -10.95 -19.76 -8.00
N GLN A 301 -10.07 -19.66 -9.01
CA GLN A 301 -9.00 -18.67 -9.07
C GLN A 301 -9.54 -17.28 -9.44
N PRO A 302 -8.78 -16.19 -9.16
CA PRO A 302 -9.13 -14.87 -9.67
C PRO A 302 -9.19 -14.86 -11.21
N PRO A 303 -9.85 -13.87 -11.82
CA PRO A 303 -9.88 -13.73 -13.28
C PRO A 303 -8.47 -13.74 -13.89
N ALA A 304 -8.30 -14.34 -15.07
CA ALA A 304 -6.99 -14.57 -15.68
C ALA A 304 -6.15 -13.30 -15.94
N PHE A 305 -6.77 -12.12 -15.99
CA PHE A 305 -6.07 -10.84 -16.14
C PHE A 305 -5.47 -10.32 -14.81
N ALA A 306 -5.85 -10.90 -13.68
CA ALA A 306 -5.41 -10.52 -12.35
C ALA A 306 -4.47 -11.58 -11.77
N ARG A 307 -3.24 -11.17 -11.47
CA ARG A 307 -2.24 -11.99 -10.81
C ARG A 307 -2.34 -11.79 -9.30
N LEU A 308 -2.53 -12.88 -8.57
CA LEU A 308 -2.50 -12.88 -7.11
C LEU A 308 -1.11 -13.28 -6.63
N GLY A 309 -0.46 -12.37 -5.91
CA GLY A 309 0.76 -12.61 -5.14
C GLY A 309 0.46 -12.69 -3.65
N ARG A 310 1.41 -13.24 -2.90
CA ARG A 310 1.32 -13.47 -1.46
C ARG A 310 2.53 -12.87 -0.77
N GLN A 311 2.31 -12.07 0.26
CA GLN A 311 3.37 -11.47 1.06
C GLN A 311 3.27 -11.89 2.52
N PHE A 312 4.39 -11.89 3.22
CA PHE A 312 4.36 -12.07 4.67
C PHE A 312 3.85 -10.80 5.35
N ARG A 313 3.12 -10.98 6.44
CA ARG A 313 2.54 -9.90 7.23
C ARG A 313 3.54 -9.44 8.29
N PRO A 314 3.60 -8.14 8.65
CA PRO A 314 4.35 -7.71 9.82
C PRO A 314 3.86 -8.44 11.08
N CYS A 315 4.79 -8.79 11.98
CA CYS A 315 4.49 -9.49 13.22
C CYS A 315 4.41 -8.54 14.42
N LEU A 316 4.81 -7.28 14.27
CA LEU A 316 4.78 -6.29 15.35
C LEU A 316 3.54 -5.40 15.25
N PHE A 317 2.77 -5.34 16.34
CA PHE A 317 1.51 -4.63 16.45
C PHE A 317 1.49 -3.67 17.65
N PHE A 318 0.58 -2.71 17.59
CA PHE A 318 0.29 -1.82 18.70
C PHE A 318 -0.80 -2.43 19.57
N GLU A 319 -0.61 -2.42 20.89
CA GLU A 319 -1.63 -2.83 21.85
C GLU A 319 -1.65 -1.90 23.06
N GLU A 320 -2.85 -1.48 23.46
CA GLU A 320 -3.07 -0.77 24.71
C GLU A 320 -3.30 -1.81 25.82
N THR A 321 -2.36 -1.93 26.76
CA THR A 321 -2.50 -2.85 27.90
C THR A 321 -3.38 -2.25 29.00
N ASN A 322 -4.19 -3.12 29.62
CA ASN A 322 -5.31 -2.76 30.49
C ASN A 322 -4.97 -1.93 31.75
N ALA A 323 -6.03 -1.28 32.26
CA ALA A 323 -6.22 -0.47 33.48
C ALA A 323 -5.43 0.84 33.62
N GLN A 324 -4.21 0.93 33.07
CA GLN A 324 -3.36 2.13 33.19
C GLN A 324 -3.19 2.88 31.86
N GLY A 325 -3.79 2.39 30.77
CA GLY A 325 -3.60 2.95 29.42
C GLY A 325 -2.14 2.86 28.96
N THR A 326 -1.40 1.87 29.46
CA THR A 326 0.01 1.73 29.11
C THR A 326 0.08 1.09 27.73
N ILE A 327 0.75 1.78 26.82
CA ILE A 327 0.82 1.37 25.42
C ILE A 327 2.10 0.55 25.21
N ASP A 328 1.99 -0.56 24.47
CA ASP A 328 3.14 -1.37 24.06
C ASP A 328 3.14 -1.80 22.59
N VAL A 329 4.33 -2.21 22.12
CA VAL A 329 4.50 -2.92 20.86
C VAL A 329 4.57 -4.41 21.17
N VAL A 330 3.60 -5.16 20.68
CA VAL A 330 3.49 -6.61 20.91
C VAL A 330 3.89 -7.37 19.65
N TYR A 331 4.56 -8.50 19.84
CA TYR A 331 4.82 -9.45 18.77
C TYR A 331 3.67 -10.46 18.69
N GLN A 332 3.15 -10.65 17.49
CA GLN A 332 2.16 -11.66 17.15
C GLN A 332 2.42 -12.11 15.72
N ALA A 333 2.96 -13.31 15.53
CA ALA A 333 3.08 -13.88 14.19
C ALA A 333 1.69 -14.24 13.63
N ASP A 334 1.50 -14.01 12.32
CA ASP A 334 0.32 -14.51 11.59
C ASP A 334 0.64 -15.86 10.96
N PHE A 335 1.31 -15.88 9.81
CA PHE A 335 1.82 -17.11 9.21
C PHE A 335 3.04 -16.80 8.32
N PRO A 336 4.14 -17.58 8.39
CA PRO A 336 4.39 -18.73 9.27
C PRO A 336 4.66 -18.34 10.72
N THR A 337 4.15 -19.15 11.65
CA THR A 337 4.32 -18.99 13.11
C THR A 337 5.66 -19.52 13.60
N LEU A 338 6.27 -20.48 12.89
CA LEU A 338 7.58 -21.05 13.22
C LEU A 338 8.75 -20.06 13.15
N VAL A 339 8.55 -18.93 12.47
CA VAL A 339 9.51 -17.81 12.41
C VAL A 339 9.92 -17.38 13.81
N GLU A 340 8.96 -17.25 14.73
CA GLU A 340 9.18 -16.80 16.10
C GLU A 340 10.21 -17.67 16.82
N VAL A 341 10.14 -18.98 16.57
CA VAL A 341 10.97 -19.99 17.24
C VAL A 341 12.40 -19.91 16.75
N VAL A 342 12.60 -19.62 15.46
CA VAL A 342 13.94 -19.54 14.86
C VAL A 342 14.56 -18.16 15.09
N GLU A 343 13.79 -17.08 15.04
CA GLU A 343 14.27 -15.72 15.33
C GLU A 343 14.73 -15.56 16.79
N MET A 344 14.15 -16.29 17.74
CA MET A 344 14.66 -16.36 19.12
C MET A 344 16.10 -16.91 19.22
N HIS A 345 16.57 -17.65 18.21
CA HIS A 345 17.89 -18.28 18.17
C HIS A 345 18.89 -17.57 17.26
N LEU A 346 18.47 -16.51 16.54
CA LEU A 346 19.35 -15.70 15.69
C LEU A 346 19.92 -14.51 16.49
N ASP A 347 21.20 -14.20 16.27
CA ASP A 347 21.82 -13.00 16.86
C ASP A 347 21.09 -11.73 16.39
N ARG A 348 20.79 -10.82 17.35
CA ARG A 348 20.13 -9.53 17.09
C ARG A 348 20.87 -8.79 15.97
N GLY A 349 20.27 -8.73 14.79
CA GLY A 349 20.79 -8.00 13.64
C GLY A 349 20.99 -8.83 12.37
N THR A 350 20.93 -10.17 12.44
CA THR A 350 20.97 -11.02 11.25
C THR A 350 19.55 -11.39 10.83
N ARG A 351 19.02 -10.71 9.82
CA ARG A 351 17.71 -11.05 9.24
C ARG A 351 17.86 -12.26 8.32
N ALA A 352 17.01 -13.27 8.52
CA ALA A 352 16.92 -14.38 7.59
C ALA A 352 16.53 -13.87 6.18
N PRO A 353 17.19 -14.35 5.11
CA PRO A 353 16.83 -14.00 3.75
C PRO A 353 15.43 -14.52 3.41
N LEU A 354 14.77 -13.90 2.42
CA LEU A 354 13.40 -14.26 2.03
C LEU A 354 13.25 -15.75 1.69
N GLU A 355 14.28 -16.33 1.08
CA GLU A 355 14.33 -17.74 0.72
C GLU A 355 14.24 -18.69 1.92
N GLU A 356 14.69 -18.27 3.10
CA GLU A 356 14.60 -19.04 4.34
C GLU A 356 13.18 -18.98 4.92
N PHE A 357 12.55 -17.80 4.88
CA PHE A 357 11.14 -17.64 5.25
C PHE A 357 10.20 -18.48 4.39
N GLU A 358 10.46 -18.56 3.08
CA GLU A 358 9.71 -19.43 2.16
C GLU A 358 9.88 -20.93 2.50
N GLN A 359 11.06 -21.33 2.98
CA GLN A 359 11.29 -22.71 3.44
C GLN A 359 10.51 -23.02 4.71
N TRP A 360 10.50 -22.10 5.69
CA TRP A 360 9.72 -22.27 6.92
C TRP A 360 8.22 -22.31 6.63
N GLU A 361 7.73 -21.45 5.75
CA GLU A 361 6.34 -21.50 5.30
C GLU A 361 5.98 -22.88 4.73
N LYS A 362 6.82 -23.41 3.84
CA LYS A 362 6.60 -24.73 3.24
C LYS A 362 6.63 -25.85 4.28
N ALA A 363 7.57 -25.81 5.22
CA ALA A 363 7.65 -26.77 6.30
C ALA A 363 6.40 -26.73 7.18
N GLU A 364 5.97 -25.54 7.59
CA GLU A 364 4.80 -25.33 8.44
C GLU A 364 3.51 -25.80 7.74
N ARG A 365 3.34 -25.51 6.45
CA ARG A 365 2.21 -26.06 5.66
C ARG A 365 2.22 -27.58 5.64
N THR A 366 3.40 -28.20 5.47
CA THR A 366 3.53 -29.66 5.43
C THR A 366 3.15 -30.28 6.77
N MET A 367 3.50 -29.65 7.88
CA MET A 367 3.10 -30.07 9.23
C MET A 367 1.58 -30.03 9.38
N PHE A 368 0.94 -28.93 9.01
CA PHE A 368 -0.52 -28.82 9.03
C PHE A 368 -1.20 -29.84 8.10
N GLU A 369 -0.63 -30.13 6.93
CA GLU A 369 -1.14 -31.18 6.02
C GLU A 369 -1.06 -32.59 6.64
N ASN A 370 -0.07 -32.83 7.51
CA ASN A 370 0.08 -34.07 8.27
C ASN A 370 -0.77 -34.10 9.55
N GLY A 371 -1.52 -33.04 9.86
CA GLY A 371 -2.31 -32.93 11.09
C GLY A 371 -1.51 -32.55 12.33
N GLU A 372 -0.30 -32.02 12.15
CA GLU A 372 0.59 -31.55 13.21
C GLU A 372 0.44 -30.02 13.35
N ASP A 373 0.16 -29.53 14.57
CA ASP A 373 0.25 -28.10 14.86
C ASP A 373 1.68 -27.78 15.30
N PRO A 374 2.42 -26.93 14.56
CA PRO A 374 3.80 -26.59 14.90
C PRO A 374 3.95 -26.03 16.32
N LEU A 375 2.94 -25.34 16.84
CA LEU A 375 2.98 -24.76 18.18
C LEU A 375 2.86 -25.83 19.28
N ASP A 376 2.12 -26.91 19.03
CA ASP A 376 2.01 -28.05 19.94
C ASP A 376 3.36 -28.78 20.10
N ILE A 377 4.18 -28.79 19.05
CA ILE A 377 5.49 -29.45 19.04
C ILE A 377 6.52 -28.66 19.86
N ILE A 378 6.39 -27.34 19.92
CA ILE A 378 7.37 -26.45 20.55
C ILE A 378 6.96 -26.09 21.99
N GLY A 379 5.75 -26.47 22.41
CA GLY A 379 5.25 -26.26 23.77
C GLY A 379 4.93 -24.79 24.07
N ILE A 380 4.70 -23.97 23.05
CA ILE A 380 4.29 -22.57 23.16
C ILE A 380 2.76 -22.52 23.07
N GLN A 381 2.09 -22.15 24.15
CA GLN A 381 0.66 -21.81 24.13
C GLN A 381 0.52 -20.33 23.76
N LEU A 382 -0.19 -20.05 22.65
CA LEU A 382 -0.60 -18.69 22.25
C LEU A 382 -1.65 -18.09 23.18
#